data_AF-A0A441BYD5-F1
#
_entry.id   AF-A0A441BYD5-F1
#
_cell.length_a   1.000
_cell.length_b   1.000
_cell.length_c   1.000
_cell.angle_alpha   90.00
_cell.angle_beta   90.00
_cell.angle_gamma   90.00
#
_symmetry.space_group_name_H-M   'P 1'
#
loop_
_entity.id
_entity.type
_entity.pdbx_description
1 polymer ?
#
loop_
_entity_poly.entity_id
_entity_poly.type
_entity_poly.pdbx_seq_one_letter_code
_entity_poly.pdbx_strand_id
1 'polypeptide(L)'
;MRFAPSIFGQLLEPIDRRQFQAIVDRHDGDAYDKSFRSWDHLVALIYAQFCGSSSLRGLEAGWNANSQHHYHLGSGPLMRSTLSDANRRRPVAIFAEAFGLVANLLDRQMRREGEA
;
A
#
# COMPACT_ATOMS: atom_id res chain seq x y z
N MET A 1 -26.36 8.53 -0.06
CA MET A 1 -25.20 9.45 -0.11
C MET A 1 -24.28 8.99 -1.22
N ARG A 2 -23.84 9.90 -2.10
CA ARG A 2 -22.87 9.59 -3.15
C ARG A 2 -21.50 9.43 -2.51
N PHE A 3 -20.83 8.30 -2.73
CA PHE A 3 -19.47 8.10 -2.27
C PHE A 3 -18.54 9.12 -2.94
N ALA A 4 -17.71 9.80 -2.14
CA ALA A 4 -16.62 10.64 -2.61
C ALA A 4 -15.31 10.00 -2.12
N PRO A 5 -14.35 9.73 -3.02
CA PRO A 5 -13.07 9.18 -2.63
C PRO A 5 -12.33 10.15 -1.71
N SER A 6 -11.65 9.62 -0.69
CA SER A 6 -10.74 10.42 0.13
C SER A 6 -9.56 10.89 -0.74
N ILE A 7 -8.89 11.99 -0.34
CA ILE A 7 -7.66 12.45 -1.02
C ILE A 7 -6.64 11.30 -1.07
N PHE A 8 -6.51 10.54 0.02
CA PHE A 8 -5.65 9.37 0.05
C PHE A 8 -6.09 8.29 -0.96
N GLY A 9 -7.39 8.04 -1.11
CA GLY A 9 -7.90 7.15 -2.15
C GLY A 9 -7.55 7.61 -3.56
N GLN A 10 -7.67 8.92 -3.84
CA GLN A 10 -7.28 9.52 -5.12
C GLN A 10 -5.79 9.36 -5.41
N LEU A 11 -4.92 9.49 -4.38
CA LEU A 11 -3.49 9.27 -4.53
C LEU A 11 -3.12 7.82 -4.88
N LEU A 12 -3.99 6.85 -4.56
CA LEU A 12 -3.79 5.44 -4.90
C LEU A 12 -4.37 5.05 -6.26
N GLU A 13 -5.21 5.87 -6.88
CA GLU A 13 -5.84 5.59 -8.18
C GLU A 13 -4.86 5.21 -9.30
N PRO A 14 -3.64 5.80 -9.39
CA PRO A 14 -2.66 5.40 -10.42
C PRO A 14 -2.14 3.97 -10.28
N ILE A 15 -2.30 3.34 -9.11
CA ILE A 15 -1.82 1.98 -8.86
C ILE A 15 -2.84 0.98 -9.39
N ASP A 16 -2.57 0.43 -10.57
CA ASP A 16 -3.39 -0.65 -11.15
C ASP A 16 -3.33 -1.90 -10.25
N ARG A 17 -4.46 -2.18 -9.58
CA ARG A 17 -4.60 -3.32 -8.66
C ARG A 17 -4.35 -4.67 -9.34
N ARG A 18 -4.72 -4.81 -10.62
CA ARG A 18 -4.54 -6.07 -11.35
C ARG A 18 -3.08 -6.30 -11.68
N GLN A 19 -2.39 -5.26 -12.12
CA GLN A 19 -0.94 -5.34 -12.37
C GLN A 19 -0.17 -5.56 -11.07
N PHE A 20 -0.58 -4.90 -9.99
CA PHE A 20 -0.01 -5.15 -8.66
C PHE A 20 -0.24 -6.59 -8.20
N GLN A 21 -1.44 -7.14 -8.35
CA GLN A 21 -1.71 -8.54 -8.01
C GLN A 21 -0.82 -9.50 -8.82
N ALA A 22 -0.61 -9.22 -10.12
CA ALA A 22 0.29 -10.03 -10.94
C ALA A 22 1.75 -10.00 -10.44
N ILE A 23 2.21 -8.89 -9.84
CA ILE A 23 3.53 -8.83 -9.16
C ILE A 23 3.50 -9.72 -7.92
N VAL A 24 2.47 -9.56 -7.07
CA VAL A 24 2.32 -10.32 -5.83
C VAL A 24 2.36 -11.83 -6.10
N ASP A 25 1.64 -12.29 -7.13
CA ASP A 25 1.57 -13.71 -7.50
C ASP A 25 2.94 -14.25 -7.95
N ARG A 26 3.75 -13.44 -8.67
CA ARG A 26 5.10 -13.85 -9.10
C ARG A 26 6.07 -14.04 -7.93
N HIS A 27 5.89 -13.28 -6.86
CA HIS A 27 6.74 -13.31 -5.66
C HIS A 27 6.18 -14.17 -4.53
N ASP A 28 5.05 -14.84 -4.76
CA ASP A 28 4.29 -15.56 -3.74
C ASP A 28 4.03 -14.69 -2.49
N GLY A 29 3.76 -13.40 -2.73
CA GLY A 29 3.76 -12.36 -1.70
C GLY A 29 2.68 -12.50 -0.64
N ASP A 30 1.63 -13.25 -0.97
CA ASP A 30 0.48 -13.53 -0.11
C ASP A 30 0.46 -14.98 0.40
N ALA A 31 1.55 -15.72 0.22
CA ALA A 31 1.70 -17.06 0.74
C ALA A 31 1.44 -17.08 2.25
N TYR A 32 0.59 -18.02 2.69
CA TYR A 32 0.23 -18.22 4.10
C TYR A 32 -0.50 -17.07 4.79
N ASP A 33 -0.72 -15.93 4.12
CA ASP A 33 -1.52 -14.84 4.67
C ASP A 33 -3.02 -15.17 4.57
N LYS A 34 -3.78 -14.86 5.62
CA LYS A 34 -5.24 -15.15 5.68
C LYS A 34 -6.10 -13.90 5.49
N SER A 35 -5.67 -12.77 6.03
CA SER A 35 -6.47 -11.55 6.12
C SER A 35 -5.73 -10.27 5.72
N PHE A 36 -4.41 -10.19 5.93
CA PHE A 36 -3.59 -9.01 5.60
C PHE A 36 -2.74 -9.29 4.37
N ARG A 37 -3.28 -8.96 3.19
CA ARG A 37 -2.67 -9.22 1.88
C ARG A 37 -1.66 -8.14 1.51
N SER A 38 -0.96 -8.33 0.40
CA SER A 38 0.06 -7.41 -0.10
C SER A 38 -0.52 -6.03 -0.42
N TRP A 39 -1.78 -5.99 -0.83
CA TRP A 39 -2.49 -4.73 -1.03
C TRP A 39 -2.67 -3.95 0.28
N ASP A 40 -3.14 -4.62 1.35
CA ASP A 40 -3.26 -3.99 2.67
C ASP A 40 -1.92 -3.45 3.16
N HIS A 41 -0.85 -4.23 2.92
CA HIS A 41 0.50 -3.84 3.30
C HIS A 41 0.99 -2.61 2.52
N LEU A 42 0.84 -2.60 1.20
CA LEU A 42 1.20 -1.46 0.36
C LEU A 42 0.48 -0.18 0.82
N VAL A 43 -0.84 -0.27 1.00
CA VAL A 43 -1.66 0.87 1.42
C VAL A 43 -1.25 1.38 2.80
N ALA A 44 -0.97 0.49 3.75
CA ALA A 44 -0.48 0.86 5.07
C ALA A 44 0.88 1.57 5.01
N LEU A 45 1.80 1.08 4.17
CA LEU A 45 3.13 1.69 3.99
C LEU A 45 3.04 3.08 3.37
N ILE A 46 2.22 3.26 2.32
CA ILE A 46 2.02 4.57 1.69
C ILE A 46 1.37 5.55 2.68
N TYR A 47 0.34 5.10 3.42
CA TYR A 47 -0.28 5.92 4.47
C TYR A 47 0.76 6.34 5.52
N ALA A 48 1.63 5.42 5.96
CA ALA A 48 2.68 5.69 6.93
C ALA A 48 3.63 6.81 6.48
N GLN A 49 4.02 6.81 5.21
CA GLN A 49 4.86 7.87 4.64
C GLN A 49 4.14 9.22 4.64
N PHE A 50 2.89 9.27 4.18
CA PHE A 50 2.13 10.53 4.11
C PHE A 50 1.77 11.12 5.48
N CYS A 51 1.50 10.29 6.48
CA CYS A 51 1.23 10.79 7.83
C CYS A 51 2.51 11.02 8.67
N GLY A 52 3.70 10.74 8.12
CA GLY A 52 4.96 10.88 8.83
C GLY A 52 5.04 9.97 10.07
N SER A 53 4.42 8.80 10.02
CA SER A 53 4.37 7.91 11.19
C SER A 53 5.73 7.32 11.50
N SER A 54 6.19 7.51 12.74
CA SER A 54 7.46 7.00 13.25
C SER A 54 7.33 5.71 14.07
N SER A 55 6.11 5.16 14.22
CA SER A 55 5.90 3.93 14.99
C SER A 55 4.72 3.10 14.48
N LEU A 56 4.80 1.77 14.64
CA LEU A 56 3.71 0.86 14.26
C LEU A 56 2.42 1.13 15.07
N ARG A 57 2.55 1.55 16.34
CA ARG A 57 1.41 1.89 17.20
C ARG A 57 0.72 3.17 16.72
N GLY A 58 1.50 4.20 16.38
CA GLY A 58 0.95 5.45 15.84
C GLY A 58 0.26 5.22 14.50
N LEU A 59 0.87 4.42 13.64
CA LEU A 59 0.31 4.02 12.35
C LEU A 59 -1.02 3.29 12.50
N GLU A 60 -1.08 2.25 13.35
CA GLU A 60 -2.31 1.51 13.66
C GLU A 60 -3.42 2.42 14.18
N ALA A 61 -3.11 3.29 15.14
CA ALA A 61 -4.09 4.20 15.73
C ALA A 61 -4.64 5.19 14.69
N GLY A 62 -3.76 5.82 13.89
CA GLY A 62 -4.17 6.77 12.85
C GLY A 62 -4.99 6.12 11.74
N TRP A 63 -4.57 4.93 11.28
CA TRP A 63 -5.28 4.17 10.27
C TRP A 63 -6.67 3.74 10.74
N ASN A 64 -6.77 3.17 11.95
CA ASN A 64 -8.03 2.65 12.48
C ASN A 64 -9.01 3.75 12.90
N ALA A 65 -8.52 4.95 13.25
CA ALA A 65 -9.38 6.12 13.49
C ALA A 65 -10.14 6.58 12.23
N ASN A 66 -9.72 6.13 11.04
CA ASN A 66 -10.31 6.48 9.74
C ASN A 66 -11.02 5.28 9.08
N SER A 67 -11.61 4.40 9.89
CA SER A 67 -12.20 3.13 9.43
C SER A 67 -13.31 3.26 8.38
N GLN A 68 -13.98 4.40 8.31
CA GLN A 68 -14.99 4.71 7.29
C GLN A 68 -14.45 4.65 5.85
N HIS A 69 -13.13 4.77 5.65
CA HIS A 69 -12.51 4.75 4.32
C HIS A 69 -12.00 3.36 3.91
N HIS A 70 -11.84 2.42 4.85
CA HIS A 70 -11.15 1.15 4.61
C HIS A 70 -11.75 0.35 3.44
N TYR A 71 -13.09 0.22 3.41
CA TYR A 71 -13.79 -0.51 2.34
C TYR A 71 -13.47 0.06 0.95
N HIS A 72 -13.48 1.38 0.82
CA HIS A 72 -13.23 2.05 -0.47
C HIS A 72 -11.75 2.05 -0.85
N LEU A 73 -10.85 1.90 0.12
CA LEU A 73 -9.43 1.64 -0.10
C LEU A 73 -9.16 0.15 -0.39
N GLY A 74 -10.19 -0.70 -0.40
CA GLY A 74 -10.07 -2.15 -0.58
C GLY A 74 -9.13 -2.77 0.45
N SER A 75 -9.15 -2.24 1.67
CA SER A 75 -8.34 -2.69 2.81
C SER A 75 -9.23 -2.77 4.06
N GLY A 76 -8.63 -3.09 5.21
CA GLY A 76 -9.35 -3.30 6.47
C GLY A 76 -8.60 -2.75 7.69
N PRO A 77 -9.07 -3.07 8.90
CA PRO A 77 -8.42 -2.68 10.13
C PRO A 77 -6.98 -3.18 10.19
N LEU A 78 -6.09 -2.33 10.69
CA LEU A 78 -4.68 -2.67 10.87
C LEU A 78 -4.45 -3.17 12.29
N MET A 79 -3.64 -4.23 12.42
CA MET A 79 -3.24 -4.80 13.71
C MET A 79 -1.72 -4.70 13.82
N ARG A 80 -1.21 -4.16 14.92
CA ARG A 80 0.23 -3.90 15.09
C ARG A 80 1.12 -5.12 14.89
N SER A 81 0.75 -6.26 15.47
CA SER A 81 1.53 -7.51 15.34
C SER A 81 1.51 -8.01 13.90
N THR A 82 0.34 -8.03 13.26
CA THR A 82 0.19 -8.43 11.86
C THR A 82 1.03 -7.55 10.93
N LEU A 83 1.01 -6.23 11.12
CA LEU A 83 1.85 -5.31 10.35
C LEU A 83 3.34 -5.57 10.61
N SER A 84 3.74 -5.78 11.86
CA SER A 84 5.14 -6.11 12.19
C SER A 84 5.59 -7.40 11.50
N ASP A 85 4.75 -8.42 11.45
CA ASP A 85 5.07 -9.69 10.80
C ASP A 85 5.08 -9.56 9.28
N ALA A 86 4.18 -8.76 8.70
CA ALA A 86 4.18 -8.46 7.27
C ALA A 86 5.44 -7.70 6.84
N ASN A 87 5.87 -6.71 7.63
CA ASN A 87 7.14 -5.99 7.42
C ASN A 87 8.34 -6.93 7.40
N ARG A 88 8.33 -7.99 8.22
CA ARG A 88 9.43 -8.97 8.28
C ARG A 88 9.42 -9.94 7.11
N ARG A 89 8.24 -10.39 6.68
CA ARG A 89 8.08 -11.53 5.77
C ARG A 89 7.94 -11.13 4.30
N ARG A 90 7.28 -10.01 4.00
CA ARG A 90 6.84 -9.71 2.64
C ARG A 90 8.04 -9.30 1.77
N PRO A 91 8.26 -9.95 0.61
CA PRO A 91 9.41 -9.64 -0.24
C PRO A 91 9.41 -8.17 -0.69
N VAL A 92 10.53 -7.48 -0.46
CA VAL A 92 10.69 -6.07 -0.86
C VAL A 92 10.54 -5.86 -2.38
N ALA A 93 10.86 -6.88 -3.17
CA ALA A 93 10.74 -6.86 -4.63
C ALA A 93 9.33 -6.53 -5.12
N ILE A 94 8.29 -6.92 -4.37
CA ILE A 94 6.90 -6.59 -4.70
C ILE A 94 6.69 -5.07 -4.75
N PHE A 95 7.23 -4.35 -3.75
CA PHE A 95 7.09 -2.91 -3.64
C PHE A 95 7.99 -2.17 -4.65
N ALA A 96 9.19 -2.69 -4.91
CA ALA A 96 10.09 -2.13 -5.92
C ALA A 96 9.49 -2.24 -7.33
N GLU A 97 8.91 -3.39 -7.69
CA GLU A 97 8.23 -3.56 -8.99
C GLU A 97 6.95 -2.71 -9.08
N ALA A 98 6.20 -2.59 -7.98
CA ALA A 98 5.02 -1.72 -7.93
C ALA A 98 5.39 -0.25 -8.17
N PHE A 99 6.50 0.22 -7.58
CA PHE A 99 7.05 1.54 -7.89
C PHE A 99 7.39 1.67 -9.38
N GLY A 100 8.03 0.65 -9.97
CA GLY A 100 8.34 0.62 -11.40
C GLY A 100 7.10 0.78 -12.29
N LEU A 101 5.97 0.16 -11.93
CA LEU A 101 4.71 0.33 -12.66
C LEU A 101 4.24 1.80 -12.66
N VAL A 102 4.26 2.45 -11.50
CA VAL A 102 3.82 3.84 -11.37
C VAL A 102 4.81 4.80 -12.03
N ALA A 103 6.11 4.59 -11.84
CA ALA A 103 7.16 5.40 -12.47
C ALA A 103 7.07 5.35 -14.00
N ASN A 104 6.66 4.21 -14.57
CA ASN A 104 6.43 4.08 -16.02
C ASN A 104 5.24 4.88 -16.56
N LEU A 105 4.39 5.44 -15.71
CA LEU A 105 3.34 6.39 -16.11
C LEU A 105 3.88 7.82 -16.25
N LEU A 106 5.01 8.13 -15.60
CA LEU A 106 5.60 9.47 -15.63
C LEU A 106 6.23 9.76 -16.99
N ASP A 107 6.41 11.04 -17.33
CA ASP A 107 7.20 11.39 -18.52
C ASP A 107 8.68 11.01 -18.35
N ARG A 108 9.44 11.04 -19.45
CA ARG A 108 10.86 10.66 -19.46
C ARG A 108 11.73 11.50 -18.52
N GLN A 109 11.38 12.76 -18.28
CA GLN A 109 12.15 13.67 -17.44
C GLN A 109 11.95 13.30 -15.97
N MET A 110 10.69 13.12 -15.55
CA MET A 110 10.34 12.72 -14.19
C MET A 110 10.85 11.32 -13.83
N ARG A 111 10.95 10.39 -14.79
CA ARG A 111 11.55 9.06 -14.53
C ARG A 111 13.03 9.15 -14.13
N ARG A 112 13.80 10.05 -14.76
CA ARG A 112 15.24 10.22 -14.46
C ARG A 112 15.48 10.82 -13.08
N GLU A 113 14.59 11.69 -12.61
CA GLU A 113 14.66 12.28 -11.27
C GLU A 113 14.42 11.24 -10.17
N GLY A 114 13.61 10.20 -10.44
CA GLY A 114 13.32 9.12 -9.49
C GLY A 114 14.37 8.01 -9.40
N GLU A 115 15.38 8.01 -10.28
CA GLU A 115 16.50 7.05 -10.27
C GLU A 115 17.74 7.57 -9.49
N ALA A 116 17.73 8.84 -9.08
CA ALA A 116 18.82 9.52 -8.36
C ALA A 116 18.70 9.37 -6.83
#